data_AF-A0A6N2VC06-F1
#
_entry.id   AF-A0A6N2VC06-F1
#
_cell.length_a   1.000
_cell.length_b   1.000
_cell.length_c   1.000
_cell.angle_alpha   90.00
_cell.angle_beta   90.00
_cell.angle_gamma   90.00
#
_symmetry.space_group_name_H-M   'P 1'
#
loop_
_entity.id
_entity.type
_entity.pdbx_description
1 polymer ?
#
loop_
_entity_poly.entity_id
_entity_poly.type
_entity_poly.pdbx_seq_one_letter_code
_entity_poly.pdbx_strand_id
1 'polypeptide(L)'
;MKLTLKRKFLGDKYTVGDLFIDGKFFCNTIEDKVRELPAACPYTPKGRSCKCKEKIYAETAIPVGIYAVTMEYSPRFKRKLPLLHNVPHFIGILIHSGTTATDSAGCVLVGKNTIKGKVTESRVTSDKLNAALSKEKHITIDIINGK
;
A
#
# COMPACT_ATOMS: atom_id res chain seq x y z
N MET A 1 -13.44 -3.92 10.19
CA MET A 1 -13.41 -3.61 8.74
C MET A 1 -12.38 -4.45 8.00
N LYS A 2 -12.72 -5.00 6.83
CA LYS A 2 -11.80 -5.70 5.91
C LYS A 2 -11.56 -4.85 4.67
N LEU A 3 -10.30 -4.52 4.41
CA LEU A 3 -9.84 -3.97 3.15
C LEU A 3 -9.38 -5.10 2.23
N THR A 4 -9.62 -4.96 0.94
CA THR A 4 -9.07 -5.87 -0.07
C THR A 4 -8.46 -5.06 -1.19
N LEU A 5 -7.16 -5.20 -1.40
CA LEU A 5 -6.46 -4.59 -2.53
C LEU A 5 -6.24 -5.68 -3.57
N LYS A 6 -7.01 -5.61 -4.65
CA LYS A 6 -6.90 -6.53 -5.78
C LYS A 6 -6.12 -5.86 -6.90
N ARG A 7 -4.90 -6.31 -7.16
CA ARG A 7 -4.08 -5.80 -8.28
C ARG A 7 -4.67 -6.27 -9.59
N LYS A 8 -4.95 -5.34 -10.50
CA LYS A 8 -5.53 -5.63 -11.82
C LYS A 8 -4.53 -5.46 -12.97
N PHE A 9 -3.40 -4.82 -12.71
CA PHE A 9 -2.33 -4.67 -13.68
C PHE A 9 -0.98 -4.72 -12.96
N LEU A 10 -0.13 -5.66 -13.37
CA LEU A 10 1.22 -5.89 -12.87
C LEU A 10 2.20 -5.50 -13.97
N GLY A 11 2.63 -4.23 -13.98
CA GLY A 11 3.55 -3.71 -15.00
C GLY A 11 5.00 -3.72 -14.55
N ASP A 12 5.91 -3.48 -15.50
CA ASP A 12 7.35 -3.41 -15.23
C ASP A 12 7.79 -2.18 -14.45
N LYS A 13 6.95 -1.15 -14.37
CA LYS A 13 7.27 0.12 -13.68
C LYS A 13 6.31 0.46 -12.55
N TYR A 14 5.09 -0.05 -12.62
CA TYR A 14 4.03 0.27 -11.68
C TYR A 14 2.99 -0.85 -11.65
N THR A 15 2.25 -0.90 -10.56
CA THR A 15 1.14 -1.81 -10.36
C THR A 15 -0.13 -1.00 -10.11
N VAL A 16 -1.22 -1.36 -10.79
CA VAL A 16 -2.55 -0.76 -10.55
C VAL A 16 -3.42 -1.78 -9.85
N GLY A 17 -4.15 -1.34 -8.83
CA GLY A 17 -5.14 -2.16 -8.15
C GLY A 17 -6.47 -1.46 -7.94
N ASP A 18 -7.41 -2.22 -7.41
CA ASP A 18 -8.69 -1.76 -6.90
C ASP A 18 -8.74 -2.06 -5.41
N LEU A 19 -9.05 -1.04 -4.62
CA LEU A 19 -9.24 -1.14 -3.17
C LEU A 19 -10.72 -1.24 -2.86
N PHE A 20 -11.08 -2.24 -2.08
CA PHE A 20 -12.42 -2.52 -1.61
C PHE A 20 -12.48 -2.35 -0.09
N ILE A 21 -13.61 -1.85 0.42
CA ILE A 21 -13.94 -1.81 1.84
C ILE A 21 -15.15 -2.72 2.06
N ASP A 22 -14.97 -3.77 2.85
CA ASP A 22 -16.01 -4.77 3.15
C ASP A 22 -16.69 -5.30 1.87
N GLY A 23 -15.88 -5.60 0.85
CA GLY A 23 -16.31 -6.12 -0.45
C GLY A 23 -16.86 -5.10 -1.44
N LYS A 24 -17.06 -3.85 -1.04
CA LYS A 24 -17.52 -2.76 -1.94
C LYS A 24 -16.34 -2.01 -2.52
N PHE A 25 -16.35 -1.81 -3.83
CA PHE A 25 -15.31 -1.02 -4.50
C PHE A 25 -15.28 0.40 -3.90
N PHE A 26 -14.08 0.85 -3.54
CA PHE A 26 -13.86 2.17 -2.95
C PHE A 26 -13.06 3.08 -3.87
N CYS A 27 -11.89 2.64 -4.34
CA CYS A 27 -11.03 3.44 -5.22
C CYS A 27 -10.01 2.59 -5.98
N ASN A 28 -9.20 3.21 -6.83
CA ASN A 28 -8.04 2.55 -7.45
C ASN A 28 -6.77 2.83 -6.65
N THR A 29 -5.76 1.98 -6.86
CA THR A 29 -4.44 2.13 -6.25
C THR A 29 -3.32 2.20 -7.29
N ILE A 30 -2.21 2.84 -6.89
CA ILE A 30 -0.92 2.77 -7.58
C ILE A 30 0.15 2.34 -6.58
N GLU A 31 0.98 1.40 -6.99
CA GLU A 31 2.14 0.91 -6.25
C GLU A 31 3.34 0.78 -7.21
N ASP A 32 4.52 0.54 -6.66
CA ASP A 32 5.71 0.13 -7.42
C ASP A 32 5.52 -1.21 -8.16
N LYS A 33 6.55 -1.64 -8.91
CA LYS A 33 6.59 -2.97 -9.51
C LYS A 33 6.50 -4.06 -8.43
N VAL A 34 5.66 -5.07 -8.66
CA VAL A 34 5.69 -6.32 -7.88
C VAL A 34 6.93 -7.13 -8.26
N ARG A 35 7.70 -7.53 -7.25
CA ARG A 35 8.90 -8.36 -7.40
C ARG A 35 8.74 -9.63 -6.60
N GLU A 36 9.37 -10.70 -7.07
CA GLU A 36 9.50 -11.93 -6.29
C GLU A 36 10.47 -11.67 -5.14
N LEU A 37 9.97 -11.72 -3.91
CA LEU A 37 10.75 -11.54 -2.70
C LEU A 37 10.83 -12.88 -1.96
N PRO A 38 11.92 -13.15 -1.22
CA PRO A 38 11.95 -14.27 -0.29
C PRO A 38 10.77 -14.21 0.69
N ALA A 39 10.28 -15.35 1.17
CA ALA A 39 9.12 -15.38 2.07
C ALA A 39 9.33 -14.55 3.37
N ALA A 40 10.58 -14.48 3.85
CA ALA A 40 10.94 -13.73 5.04
C ALA A 40 12.12 -12.79 4.79
N CYS A 41 12.18 -11.71 5.56
CA CYS A 41 13.33 -10.82 5.64
C CYS A 41 14.03 -11.02 6.99
N PRO A 42 15.34 -11.30 7.05
CA PRO A 42 16.05 -11.43 8.34
C PRO A 42 16.35 -10.08 9.01
N TYR A 43 16.05 -8.95 8.33
CA TYR A 43 16.38 -7.60 8.78
C TYR A 43 15.17 -6.85 9.34
N THR A 44 14.04 -6.81 8.62
CA THR A 44 12.91 -5.95 8.99
C THR A 44 12.21 -6.33 10.29
N PRO A 45 12.10 -7.60 10.71
CA PRO A 45 11.58 -7.95 12.04
C PRO A 45 12.45 -7.42 13.19
N LYS A 46 13.73 -7.10 12.91
CA LYS A 46 14.67 -6.51 13.87
C LYS A 46 14.72 -4.98 13.75
N GLY A 47 13.75 -4.36 13.06
CA GLY A 47 13.71 -2.92 12.80
C GLY A 47 14.81 -2.40 11.86
N ARG A 48 15.50 -3.28 11.13
CA ARG A 48 16.58 -2.91 10.21
C ARG A 48 16.10 -2.92 8.77
N SER A 49 16.52 -1.94 7.97
CA SER A 49 16.21 -1.87 6.54
C SER A 49 16.57 -3.17 5.83
N CYS A 50 15.70 -3.62 4.93
CA CYS A 50 15.92 -4.83 4.14
C CYS A 50 17.17 -4.70 3.27
N LYS A 51 17.98 -5.76 3.22
CA LYS A 51 19.17 -5.89 2.36
C LYS A 51 19.10 -7.11 1.43
N CYS A 52 17.92 -7.72 1.25
CA CYS A 52 17.71 -8.81 0.30
C CYS A 52 17.88 -8.28 -1.14
N LYS A 53 18.60 -9.02 -1.98
CA LYS A 53 19.00 -8.59 -3.34
C LYS A 53 17.81 -8.32 -4.25
N GLU A 54 16.72 -9.04 -4.04
CA GLU A 54 15.49 -8.99 -4.84
C GLU A 54 14.68 -7.72 -4.55
N LYS A 55 14.85 -7.13 -3.36
CA LYS A 55 14.14 -5.92 -2.96
C LYS A 55 14.91 -4.68 -3.40
N ILE A 56 14.31 -3.89 -4.30
CA ILE A 56 14.81 -2.56 -4.65
C ILE A 56 14.12 -1.52 -3.75
N TYR A 57 14.91 -0.72 -3.06
CA TYR A 57 14.40 0.35 -2.21
C TYR A 57 13.58 1.35 -3.04
N ALA A 58 12.41 1.75 -2.53
CA ALA A 58 11.48 2.68 -3.19
C ALA A 58 11.01 2.30 -4.62
N GLU A 59 11.21 1.04 -5.03
CA GLU A 59 10.80 0.53 -6.35
C GLU A 59 10.29 -0.92 -6.26
N THR A 60 9.70 -1.28 -5.12
CA THR A 60 9.15 -2.62 -4.88
C THR A 60 7.83 -2.50 -4.15
N ALA A 61 6.77 -3.07 -4.72
CA ALA A 61 5.47 -3.11 -4.07
C ALA A 61 5.43 -4.12 -2.92
N ILE A 62 4.45 -3.93 -2.03
CA ILE A 62 4.23 -4.78 -0.86
C ILE A 62 3.93 -6.23 -1.31
N PRO A 63 4.47 -7.27 -0.67
CA PRO A 63 4.13 -8.64 -1.01
C PRO A 63 2.62 -8.91 -0.83
N VAL A 64 2.12 -9.92 -1.54
CA VAL A 64 0.76 -10.42 -1.29
C VAL A 64 0.66 -10.99 0.13
N GLY A 65 -0.50 -10.86 0.75
CA GLY A 65 -0.73 -11.31 2.12
C GLY A 65 -1.78 -10.50 2.85
N ILE A 66 -2.04 -10.91 4.09
CA ILE A 66 -2.99 -10.25 4.99
C ILE A 66 -2.20 -9.53 6.08
N TYR A 67 -2.46 -8.23 6.22
CA TYR A 67 -1.76 -7.37 7.18
C TYR A 67 -2.76 -6.65 8.08
N ALA A 68 -2.41 -6.49 9.36
CA ALA A 68 -3.13 -5.61 10.25
C ALA A 68 -2.87 -4.15 9.87
N VAL A 69 -3.88 -3.30 10.05
CA VAL A 69 -3.79 -1.86 9.76
C VAL A 69 -4.22 -1.06 10.98
N THR A 70 -3.47 -0.01 11.32
CA THR A 70 -3.87 0.99 12.33
C THR A 70 -3.68 2.40 11.79
N MET A 71 -4.35 3.38 12.43
CA MET A 71 -4.18 4.80 12.10
C MET A 71 -3.07 5.41 12.95
N GLU A 72 -1.88 5.56 12.38
CA GLU A 72 -0.68 6.05 13.07
C GLU A 72 -0.24 7.42 12.59
N TYR A 73 0.37 8.21 13.48
CA TYR A 73 0.96 9.49 13.10
C TYR A 73 2.22 9.26 12.26
N SER A 74 2.26 9.84 11.05
CA SER A 74 3.44 9.82 10.19
C SER A 74 4.28 11.08 10.39
N PRO A 75 5.55 10.97 10.83
CA PRO A 75 6.45 12.13 10.91
C PRO A 75 6.71 12.77 9.56
N ARG A 76 6.74 11.98 8.48
CA ARG A 76 6.95 12.44 7.09
C ARG A 76 5.80 13.32 6.61
N PHE A 77 4.56 12.87 6.81
CA PHE A 77 3.37 13.57 6.31
C PHE A 77 2.71 14.50 7.35
N LYS A 78 3.21 14.49 8.59
CA LYS A 78 2.72 15.30 9.72
C LYS A 78 1.22 15.14 9.99
N ARG A 79 0.70 13.92 9.83
CA ARG A 79 -0.71 13.57 10.06
C ARG A 79 -0.90 12.08 10.30
N LYS A 80 -2.07 11.69 10.82
CA LYS A 80 -2.45 10.28 10.96
C LYS A 80 -2.80 9.65 9.61
N LEU A 81 -2.21 8.50 9.32
CA LEU A 81 -2.39 7.72 8.10
C LEU A 81 -2.49 6.23 8.43
N PRO A 82 -3.08 5.40 7.54
CA PRO A 82 -3.16 3.97 7.72
C PRO A 82 -1.77 3.35 7.53
N LEU A 83 -1.28 2.65 8.54
CA LEU A 83 0.00 1.93 8.57
C LEU A 83 -0.29 0.44 8.51
N LEU A 84 0.38 -0.30 7.62
CA LEU A 84 0.31 -1.77 7.64
C LEU A 84 1.43 -2.33 8.50
N HIS A 85 1.10 -3.31 9.32
CA HIS A 85 2.01 -3.92 10.29
C HIS A 85 2.63 -5.21 9.77
N ASN A 86 3.86 -5.49 10.25
CA ASN A 86 4.56 -6.75 10.03
C ASN A 86 4.70 -7.16 8.55
N VAL A 87 4.82 -6.18 7.66
CA VAL A 87 5.00 -6.43 6.23
C VAL A 87 6.43 -6.91 5.96
N PRO A 88 6.63 -8.15 5.47
CA PRO A 88 7.97 -8.68 5.20
C PRO A 88 8.71 -7.78 4.22
N HIS A 89 9.98 -7.48 4.52
CA HIS A 89 10.86 -6.61 3.72
C HIS A 89 10.56 -5.11 3.79
N PHE A 90 9.53 -4.66 4.50
CA PHE A 90 9.18 -3.24 4.61
C PHE A 90 9.20 -2.75 6.07
N ILE A 91 9.44 -1.45 6.23
CA ILE A 91 9.34 -0.74 7.51
C ILE A 91 8.56 0.53 7.24
N GLY A 92 7.53 0.81 8.05
CA GLY A 92 6.85 2.09 8.02
C GLY A 92 6.06 2.38 6.75
N ILE A 93 5.46 1.37 6.11
CA ILE A 93 4.68 1.59 4.88
C ILE A 93 3.22 1.95 5.16
N LEU A 94 2.70 2.86 4.35
CA LEU A 94 1.44 3.55 4.59
C LEU A 94 0.49 3.39 3.40
N ILE A 95 -0.77 3.75 3.59
CA ILE A 95 -1.70 4.09 2.51
C ILE A 95 -1.83 5.62 2.46
N HIS A 96 -1.49 6.26 1.35
CA HIS A 96 -1.49 7.73 1.29
C HIS A 96 -1.83 8.29 -0.10
N SER A 97 -1.89 9.61 -0.19
CA SER A 97 -2.07 10.32 -1.46
C SER A 97 -0.74 10.44 -2.21
N GLY A 98 -0.77 10.30 -3.53
CA GLY A 98 0.33 10.57 -4.44
C GLY A 98 -0.19 10.51 -5.88
N THR A 99 0.69 10.49 -6.87
CA THR A 99 0.27 10.49 -8.28
C THR A 99 0.77 9.25 -9.00
N THR A 100 2.05 8.90 -8.87
CA THR A 100 2.73 7.84 -9.63
C THR A 100 3.42 6.84 -8.70
N ALA A 101 3.81 5.68 -9.22
CA ALA A 101 4.53 4.66 -8.45
C ALA A 101 5.77 5.23 -7.74
N THR A 102 6.51 6.14 -8.39
CA THR A 102 7.66 6.84 -7.80
C THR A 102 7.31 7.63 -6.52
N ASP A 103 6.10 8.17 -6.40
CA ASP A 103 5.64 8.87 -5.18
C ASP A 103 5.34 7.89 -4.04
N SER A 104 5.14 6.61 -4.36
CA SER A 104 4.79 5.56 -3.42
C SER A 104 5.97 5.20 -2.52
N ALA A 105 7.18 5.10 -3.08
CA ALA A 105 8.36 4.61 -2.38
C ALA A 105 8.10 3.31 -1.58
N GLY A 106 7.34 2.37 -2.17
CA GLY A 106 6.91 1.12 -1.56
C GLY A 106 5.62 1.18 -0.73
N CYS A 107 4.95 2.34 -0.65
CA CYS A 107 3.62 2.49 -0.04
C CYS A 107 2.49 2.19 -1.04
N VAL A 108 1.24 2.23 -0.57
CA VAL A 108 0.05 2.16 -1.44
C VAL A 108 -0.49 3.58 -1.66
N LEU A 109 -0.57 4.01 -2.92
CA LEU A 109 -1.25 5.24 -3.28
C LEU A 109 -2.71 4.97 -3.60
N VAL A 110 -3.62 5.85 -3.17
CA VAL A 110 -5.07 5.75 -3.44
C VAL A 110 -5.56 6.94 -4.26
N GLY A 111 -6.51 6.70 -5.16
CA GLY A 111 -7.14 7.73 -5.98
C GLY A 111 -8.02 7.16 -7.09
N LYS A 112 -8.23 7.92 -8.16
CA LYS A 112 -8.91 7.45 -9.38
C LYS A 112 -7.88 7.20 -10.48
N ASN A 113 -7.85 6.01 -11.06
CA ASN A 113 -6.97 5.69 -12.17
C ASN A 113 -7.58 6.17 -13.50
N THR A 114 -7.55 7.49 -13.74
CA THR A 114 -8.06 8.13 -14.97
C THR A 114 -6.97 8.28 -16.04
N ILE A 115 -5.70 8.09 -15.67
CA ILE A 115 -4.53 8.21 -16.53
C ILE A 115 -3.66 6.96 -16.35
N LYS A 116 -3.16 6.39 -17.46
CA LYS A 116 -2.29 5.21 -17.43
C LYS A 116 -1.08 5.42 -16.50
N GLY A 117 -0.92 4.52 -15.53
CA GLY A 117 0.17 4.55 -14.55
C GLY A 117 0.08 5.65 -13.48
N LYS A 118 -1.07 6.33 -13.36
CA LYS A 118 -1.27 7.38 -12.35
C LYS A 118 -2.62 7.26 -11.64
N VAL A 119 -2.71 7.86 -10.46
CA VAL A 119 -3.99 8.18 -9.83
C VAL A 119 -4.20 9.69 -9.75
N THR A 120 -5.43 10.14 -9.94
CA THR A 120 -5.90 11.52 -9.72
C THR A 120 -6.80 11.58 -8.49
N GLU A 121 -7.14 12.78 -8.03
CA GLU A 121 -7.98 13.00 -6.84
C GLU A 121 -7.46 12.32 -5.55
N SER A 122 -6.17 12.00 -5.51
CA SER A 122 -5.60 11.12 -4.48
C SER A 122 -5.70 11.69 -3.07
N ARG A 123 -5.59 13.01 -2.90
CA ARG A 123 -5.76 13.67 -1.60
C ARG A 123 -7.17 13.50 -1.06
N VAL A 124 -8.19 13.79 -1.87
CA VAL A 124 -9.60 13.65 -1.47
C VAL A 124 -9.94 12.19 -1.19
N THR A 125 -9.46 11.26 -2.02
CA THR A 125 -9.67 9.83 -1.80
C THR A 125 -8.99 9.34 -0.53
N SER A 126 -7.74 9.76 -0.28
CA SER A 126 -7.01 9.45 0.96
C SER A 126 -7.73 10.00 2.19
N ASP A 127 -8.21 11.25 2.15
CA ASP A 127 -8.94 11.85 3.27
C ASP A 127 -10.25 11.09 3.57
N LYS A 128 -10.99 10.67 2.54
CA LYS A 128 -12.18 9.82 2.69
C LYS A 128 -11.85 8.45 3.29
N LEU A 129 -10.77 7.82 2.83
CA LEU A 129 -10.31 6.55 3.39
C LEU A 129 -9.95 6.70 4.87
N ASN A 130 -9.13 7.71 5.20
CA ASN A 130 -8.73 7.98 6.57
C ASN A 130 -9.93 8.21 7.49
N ALA A 131 -10.94 8.94 7.02
CA ALA A 131 -12.17 9.19 7.77
C ALA A 131 -12.99 7.91 8.02
N ALA A 132 -13.00 6.97 7.07
CA ALA A 132 -13.64 5.67 7.25
C ALA A 132 -12.85 4.81 8.26
N LEU A 133 -11.53 4.71 8.08
CA LEU A 133 -10.66 3.87 8.90
C LEU A 133 -10.53 4.37 10.35
N SER A 134 -10.54 5.68 10.59
CA SER A 134 -10.37 6.25 11.94
C SER A 134 -11.49 5.91 12.92
N LYS A 135 -12.61 5.36 12.45
CA LYS A 135 -13.75 4.93 13.27
C LYS A 135 -13.67 3.47 13.69
N GLU A 136 -12.73 2.72 13.11
CA GLU A 136 -12.63 1.27 13.25
C GLU A 136 -11.55 0.88 14.27
N LYS A 137 -11.82 -0.15 15.06
CA LYS A 137 -10.86 -0.71 16.03
C LYS A 137 -9.99 -1.81 15.44
N HIS A 138 -10.54 -2.58 14.51
CA HIS A 138 -9.87 -3.72 13.88
C HIS A 138 -9.97 -3.62 12.37
N ILE A 139 -8.83 -3.34 11.74
CA ILE A 139 -8.71 -3.21 10.29
C ILE A 139 -7.68 -4.22 9.81
N THR A 140 -8.03 -4.93 8.75
CA THR A 140 -7.10 -5.79 8.01
C THR A 140 -7.09 -5.39 6.55
N ILE A 141 -5.98 -5.61 5.86
CA ILE A 141 -5.90 -5.49 4.40
C ILE A 141 -5.41 -6.80 3.82
N ASP A 142 -6.15 -7.31 2.85
CA ASP A 142 -5.86 -8.51 2.07
C ASP A 142 -5.35 -8.07 0.70
N ILE A 143 -4.05 -8.22 0.44
CA ILE A 143 -3.39 -7.83 -0.81
C ILE A 143 -3.26 -9.07 -1.69
N ILE A 144 -3.91 -9.04 -2.84
CA ILE A 144 -3.95 -10.15 -3.79
C ILE A 144 -3.62 -9.69 -5.21
N ASN A 145 -3.02 -10.58 -5.98
CA ASN A 145 -2.93 -10.42 -7.43
C ASN A 145 -4.25 -10.90 -8.06
N GLY A 146 -4.87 -10.06 -8.86
CA GLY A 146 -5.97 -10.47 -9.72
C GLY A 146 -5.48 -11.54 -10.70
N LYS A 147 -6.39 -12.46 -11.06
CA LYS A 147 -6.21 -13.36 -12.19
C LYS A 147 -6.23 -12.58 -13.50
#